data_AF-A0A7W0CNT0-F1
#
_entry.id   AF-A0A7W0CNT0-F1
#
_cell.length_a   1.000
_cell.length_b   1.000
_cell.length_c   1.000
_cell.angle_alpha   90.00
_cell.angle_beta   90.00
_cell.angle_gamma   90.00
#
_symmetry.space_group_name_H-M   'P 1'
#
loop_
_entity.id
_entity.type
_entity.pdbx_description
1 polymer ?
#
loop_
_entity_poly.entity_id
_entity_poly.type
_entity_poly.pdbx_seq_one_letter_code
_entity_poly.pdbx_strand_id
1 'polypeptide(L)'
;MELDAPDLAWLPATMTADARVTRGRPRPAPVRGAVTLGRPVVQPLTEELAAGDPPLRAFLAEQGGAWRFHLVHLGCSFLPEPGARFAQAWLTVRLARADGVPEPVPIAWSLDPLRSERPVEQTTTVKIGAKAVLEAGVEVSTTGSRTEVFLTAYGLQEDTCTWEFTRTAREEIRGGQRLALVARTPGRALAVGEVELRATLVRRRLGVLPYRVALDGGEPLTFRLSGES
;
A
#
# COMPACT_ATOMS: atom_id res chain seq x y z
N MET A 1 -6.14 -18.68 -13.58
CA MET A 1 -6.11 -17.65 -14.64
C MET A 1 -5.06 -16.62 -14.28
N GLU A 2 -4.15 -16.30 -15.20
CA GLU A 2 -3.18 -15.21 -15.03
C GLU A 2 -3.76 -13.98 -15.74
N LEU A 3 -4.04 -12.92 -15.00
CA LEU A 3 -4.50 -11.65 -15.56
C LEU A 3 -3.28 -10.77 -15.75
N ASP A 4 -3.03 -10.35 -16.99
CA ASP A 4 -1.92 -9.45 -17.30
C ASP A 4 -2.08 -8.14 -16.52
N ALA A 5 -1.05 -7.76 -15.77
CA ALA A 5 -1.05 -6.50 -15.05
C ALA A 5 -0.97 -5.34 -16.06
N PRO A 6 -1.98 -4.45 -16.15
CA PRO A 6 -1.98 -3.37 -17.12
C PRO A 6 -0.87 -2.36 -16.82
N ASP A 7 -0.42 -1.66 -17.86
CA ASP A 7 0.44 -0.49 -17.66
C ASP A 7 -0.34 0.63 -16.97
N LEU A 8 0.29 1.25 -15.95
CA LEU A 8 -0.29 2.37 -15.23
C LEU A 8 0.26 3.68 -15.79
N ALA A 9 -0.62 4.62 -16.08
CA ALA A 9 -0.22 5.98 -16.39
C ALA A 9 0.29 6.67 -15.10
N TRP A 10 1.59 6.92 -15.02
CA TRP A 10 2.22 7.54 -13.84
C TRP A 10 1.97 9.04 -13.79
N LEU A 11 1.34 9.49 -12.72
CA LEU A 11 1.00 10.88 -12.44
C LEU A 11 2.01 11.47 -11.44
N PRO A 12 2.57 12.66 -11.74
CA PRO A 12 3.46 13.33 -10.81
C PRO A 12 2.70 13.79 -9.56
N ALA A 13 3.39 13.76 -8.42
CA ALA A 13 2.82 14.14 -7.15
C ALA A 13 3.77 15.03 -6.33
N THR A 14 3.17 15.90 -5.52
CA THR A 14 3.85 16.79 -4.59
C THR A 14 3.59 16.33 -3.16
N MET A 15 4.67 16.19 -2.39
CA MET A 15 4.61 15.92 -0.97
C MET A 15 4.61 17.22 -0.18
N THR A 16 3.61 17.42 0.67
CA THR A 16 3.53 18.58 1.57
C THR A 16 3.66 18.12 3.01
N ALA A 17 4.57 18.75 3.76
CA ALA A 17 4.80 18.39 5.16
C ALA A 17 3.54 18.58 6.00
N ASP A 18 3.20 17.54 6.76
CA ASP A 18 2.13 17.52 7.76
C ASP A 18 2.70 17.90 9.14
N ALA A 19 3.42 19.02 9.16
CA ALA A 19 4.01 19.55 10.38
C ALA A 19 3.02 20.53 11.03
N ARG A 20 2.67 20.31 12.31
CA ARG A 20 1.99 21.33 13.11
C ARG A 20 2.85 22.58 13.14
N VAL A 21 2.27 23.72 12.77
CA VAL A 21 2.95 25.03 12.83
C VAL A 21 3.19 25.37 14.30
N THR A 22 4.39 25.07 14.79
CA THR A 22 4.89 25.61 16.06
C THR A 22 5.47 26.99 15.78
N ARG A 23 5.13 27.99 16.63
CA ARG A 23 5.64 29.37 16.48
C ARG A 23 7.17 29.34 16.34
N GLY A 24 7.68 29.93 15.25
CA GLY A 24 9.11 30.15 15.03
C GLY A 24 9.84 29.13 14.14
N ARG A 25 9.20 28.04 13.70
CA ARG A 25 9.80 27.13 12.70
C ARG A 25 9.19 27.32 11.32
N PRO A 26 9.99 27.62 10.28
CA PRO A 26 9.49 27.69 8.92
C PRO A 26 8.96 26.32 8.48
N ARG A 27 7.82 26.32 7.78
CA ARG A 27 7.25 25.09 7.22
C ARG A 27 8.25 24.50 6.22
N PRO A 28 8.55 23.19 6.29
CA PRO A 28 9.38 22.56 5.27
C PRO A 28 8.78 22.79 3.88
N ALA A 29 9.64 23.10 2.91
CA ALA A 29 9.22 23.27 1.53
C ALA A 29 8.59 21.97 0.99
N PRO A 30 7.60 22.06 0.09
CA PRO A 30 7.07 20.89 -0.61
C PRO A 30 8.16 20.13 -1.36
N VAL A 31 8.05 18.81 -1.43
CA VAL A 31 8.99 17.93 -2.14
C VAL A 31 8.31 17.43 -3.39
N ARG A 32 8.89 17.72 -4.56
CA ARG A 32 8.35 17.33 -5.87
C ARG A 32 9.19 16.20 -6.46
N GLY A 33 8.57 15.33 -7.25
CA GLY A 33 9.28 14.26 -7.98
C GLY A 33 9.80 13.11 -7.11
N ALA A 34 9.69 13.21 -5.78
CA ALA A 34 10.07 12.13 -4.87
C ALA A 34 9.07 10.96 -4.86
N VAL A 35 7.86 11.21 -5.36
CA VAL A 35 6.77 10.23 -5.44
C VAL A 35 6.00 10.43 -6.74
N THR A 36 5.57 9.32 -7.35
CA THR A 36 4.53 9.31 -8.40
C THR A 36 3.44 8.31 -8.04
N LEU A 37 2.23 8.57 -8.54
CA LEU A 37 1.06 7.70 -8.36
C LEU A 37 0.60 7.18 -9.70
N GLY A 38 0.41 5.86 -9.82
CA GLY A 38 -0.20 5.27 -11.01
C GLY A 38 -1.69 5.56 -11.02
N ARG A 39 -2.22 6.02 -12.15
CA ARG A 39 -3.66 6.14 -12.36
C ARG A 39 -4.31 4.76 -12.21
N PRO A 40 -5.29 4.57 -11.31
CA PRO A 40 -5.93 3.27 -11.11
C PRO A 40 -6.56 2.76 -12.41
N VAL A 41 -6.36 1.47 -12.69
CA VAL A 41 -7.03 0.77 -13.79
C VAL A 41 -8.05 -0.17 -13.18
N VAL A 42 -9.30 -0.03 -13.59
CA VAL A 42 -10.43 -0.80 -13.08
C VAL A 42 -10.91 -1.73 -14.18
N GLN A 43 -11.00 -3.02 -13.88
CA GLN A 43 -11.51 -4.04 -14.77
C GLN A 43 -12.68 -4.78 -14.10
N PRO A 44 -13.86 -4.84 -14.73
CA PRO A 44 -14.96 -5.64 -14.19
C PRO A 44 -14.59 -7.14 -14.23
N LEU A 45 -14.81 -7.84 -13.13
CA LEU A 45 -14.70 -9.29 -13.10
C LEU A 45 -16.02 -9.89 -13.59
N THR A 46 -16.06 -10.22 -14.88
CA THR A 46 -17.22 -10.81 -15.55
C THR A 46 -17.06 -12.32 -15.70
N GLU A 47 -18.18 -13.01 -15.94
CA GLU A 47 -18.17 -14.44 -16.26
C GLU A 47 -17.34 -14.75 -17.52
N GLU A 48 -17.31 -13.83 -18.49
CA GLU A 48 -16.50 -13.94 -19.70
C GLU A 48 -15.01 -13.86 -19.39
N LEU A 49 -14.61 -12.91 -18.54
CA LEU A 49 -13.22 -12.81 -18.09
C LEU A 49 -12.80 -14.10 -17.34
N ALA A 50 -13.71 -14.67 -16.55
CA ALA A 50 -13.50 -15.91 -15.82
C ALA A 50 -13.67 -17.19 -16.67
N ALA A 51 -13.81 -17.11 -18.00
CA ALA A 51 -14.07 -18.28 -18.85
C ALA A 51 -13.00 -19.39 -18.71
N GLY A 52 -11.75 -19.02 -18.43
CA GLY A 52 -10.63 -19.95 -18.16
C GLY A 52 -10.59 -20.52 -16.73
N ASP A 53 -11.52 -20.14 -15.85
CA ASP A 53 -11.59 -20.55 -14.45
C ASP A 53 -13.05 -20.91 -14.07
N PRO A 54 -13.47 -22.17 -14.31
CA PRO A 54 -14.86 -22.58 -14.10
C PRO A 54 -15.38 -22.35 -12.67
N PRO A 55 -14.60 -22.59 -11.59
CA PRO A 55 -15.00 -22.22 -10.24
C PRO A 55 -15.27 -20.73 -10.06
N LEU A 56 -14.38 -19.86 -10.54
CA LEU A 56 -14.58 -18.41 -10.45
C LEU A 56 -15.79 -17.95 -11.24
N ARG A 57 -16.00 -18.50 -12.45
CA ARG A 57 -17.17 -18.19 -13.27
C ARG A 57 -18.48 -18.58 -12.56
N ALA A 58 -18.53 -19.77 -11.98
CA ALA A 58 -19.70 -20.23 -11.23
C ALA A 58 -20.00 -19.31 -10.02
N PHE A 59 -18.96 -18.89 -9.30
CA PHE A 59 -19.09 -17.93 -8.21
C PHE A 59 -19.66 -16.58 -8.70
N LEU A 60 -19.13 -16.03 -9.79
CA LEU A 60 -19.61 -14.75 -10.34
C LEU A 60 -21.07 -14.85 -10.80
N ALA A 61 -21.47 -15.95 -11.43
CA ALA A 61 -22.85 -16.20 -11.84
C ALA A 61 -23.81 -16.27 -10.65
N GLU A 62 -23.41 -16.94 -9.56
CA GLU A 62 -24.21 -17.02 -8.33
C GLU A 62 -24.38 -15.65 -7.66
N GLN A 63 -23.34 -14.80 -7.70
CA GLN A 63 -23.34 -13.50 -7.03
C GLN A 63 -23.92 -12.36 -7.87
N GLY A 64 -23.97 -12.49 -9.20
CA GLY A 64 -24.22 -11.39 -10.15
C GLY A 64 -25.53 -10.62 -9.97
N GLY A 65 -26.53 -11.22 -9.28
CA GLY A 65 -27.78 -10.53 -8.94
C GLY A 65 -27.66 -9.55 -7.77
N ALA A 66 -26.80 -9.83 -6.80
CA ALA A 66 -26.67 -9.05 -5.56
C ALA A 66 -25.39 -8.21 -5.53
N TRP A 67 -24.31 -8.70 -6.14
CA TRP A 67 -22.98 -8.13 -6.05
C TRP A 67 -22.29 -8.06 -7.41
N ARG A 68 -21.41 -7.08 -7.55
CA ARG A 68 -20.46 -6.95 -8.65
C ARG A 68 -19.05 -6.95 -8.09
N PHE A 69 -18.12 -7.46 -8.88
CA PHE A 69 -16.71 -7.51 -8.50
C PHE A 69 -15.86 -6.77 -9.53
N HIS A 70 -14.88 -6.02 -9.04
CA HIS A 70 -13.97 -5.23 -9.87
C HIS A 70 -12.54 -5.47 -9.42
N LEU A 71 -11.66 -5.82 -10.35
CA LEU A 71 -10.23 -5.81 -10.13
C LEU A 71 -9.71 -4.39 -10.34
N VAL A 72 -9.05 -3.84 -9.32
CA VAL A 72 -8.45 -2.50 -9.37
C VAL A 72 -6.94 -2.63 -9.24
N HIS A 73 -6.22 -2.24 -10.27
CA HIS A 73 -4.77 -2.14 -10.26
C HIS A 73 -4.34 -0.74 -9.82
N LEU A 74 -3.42 -0.71 -8.86
CA LEU A 74 -2.89 0.49 -8.24
C LEU A 74 -1.37 0.46 -8.31
N GLY A 75 -0.76 1.63 -8.19
CA GLY A 75 0.68 1.70 -8.06
C GLY A 75 1.15 3.03 -7.51
N CYS A 76 2.31 2.99 -6.86
CA CYS A 76 3.05 4.17 -6.44
C CYS A 76 4.54 3.93 -6.70
N SER A 77 5.29 5.01 -6.91
CA SER A 77 6.74 4.90 -7.01
C SER A 77 7.43 5.90 -6.09
N PHE A 78 8.52 5.45 -5.47
CA PHE A 78 9.30 6.22 -4.52
C PHE A 78 10.72 6.47 -5.06
N LEU A 79 11.09 7.74 -5.17
CA LEU A 79 12.39 8.18 -5.64
C LEU A 79 12.96 9.23 -4.67
N PRO A 80 13.54 8.82 -3.53
CA PRO A 80 14.05 9.78 -2.55
C PRO A 80 15.20 10.62 -3.14
N GLU A 81 15.20 11.92 -2.85
CA GLU A 81 16.32 12.82 -3.17
C GLU A 81 17.62 12.36 -2.47
N PRO A 82 18.81 12.67 -3.02
CA PRO A 82 20.08 12.36 -2.37
C PRO A 82 20.14 12.86 -0.91
N GLY A 83 20.44 11.95 0.01
CA GLY A 83 20.52 12.25 1.45
C GLY A 83 19.18 12.25 2.20
N ALA A 84 18.08 11.92 1.51
CA ALA A 84 16.78 11.60 2.09
C ALA A 84 16.48 10.11 1.95
N ARG A 85 15.60 9.59 2.82
CA ARG A 85 15.06 8.22 2.69
C ARG A 85 13.65 8.16 3.25
N PHE A 86 12.79 7.35 2.65
CA PHE A 86 11.48 7.05 3.21
C PHE A 86 11.64 6.08 4.39
N ALA A 87 11.02 6.39 5.52
CA ALA A 87 10.94 5.48 6.68
C ALA A 87 9.69 4.61 6.61
N GLN A 88 8.55 5.21 6.27
CA GLN A 88 7.26 4.55 6.12
C GLN A 88 6.46 5.24 5.01
N ALA A 89 5.52 4.50 4.41
CA ALA A 89 4.49 5.06 3.53
C ALA A 89 3.20 4.26 3.65
N TRP A 90 2.06 4.91 3.43
CA TRP A 90 0.73 4.29 3.48
C TRP A 90 -0.05 4.69 2.23
N LEU A 91 -0.39 3.71 1.40
CA LEU A 91 -1.36 3.88 0.32
C LEU A 91 -2.70 3.37 0.80
N THR A 92 -3.65 4.28 1.02
CA THR A 92 -4.99 3.99 1.52
C THR A 92 -5.99 4.14 0.39
N VAL A 93 -6.92 3.19 0.30
CA VAL A 93 -8.08 3.28 -0.58
C VAL A 93 -9.34 3.32 0.26
N ARG A 94 -10.19 4.32 0.03
CA ARG A 94 -11.53 4.41 0.59
C ARG A 94 -12.54 4.13 -0.49
N LEU A 95 -13.39 3.14 -0.27
CA LEU A 95 -14.47 2.76 -1.16
C LEU A 95 -15.79 3.32 -0.60
N ALA A 96 -16.61 3.87 -1.47
CA ALA A 96 -17.90 4.40 -1.09
C ALA A 96 -18.90 4.26 -2.22
N ARG A 97 -20.19 4.31 -1.90
CA ARG A 97 -21.22 4.45 -2.92
C ARG A 97 -21.25 5.90 -3.41
N ALA A 98 -21.38 6.07 -4.72
CA ALA A 98 -21.48 7.39 -5.35
C ALA A 98 -22.78 8.13 -4.96
N ASP A 99 -23.82 7.40 -4.56
CA ASP A 99 -25.10 7.94 -4.12
C ASP A 99 -25.12 8.32 -2.62
N GLY A 100 -24.03 8.11 -1.89
CA GLY A 100 -23.90 8.45 -0.47
C GLY A 100 -24.72 7.57 0.48
N VAL A 101 -25.35 6.49 -0.02
CA VAL A 101 -26.06 5.53 0.85
C VAL A 101 -25.03 4.76 1.69
N PRO A 102 -25.24 4.59 3.01
CA PRO A 102 -24.23 3.99 3.88
C PRO A 102 -24.17 2.46 3.76
N GLU A 103 -25.28 1.79 3.41
CA GLU A 103 -25.34 0.32 3.35
C GLU A 103 -26.17 -0.19 2.16
N PRO A 104 -25.82 -1.35 1.58
CA PRO A 104 -24.56 -2.08 1.79
C PRO A 104 -23.36 -1.31 1.24
N VAL A 105 -22.28 -1.18 2.02
CA VAL A 105 -21.07 -0.47 1.61
C VAL A 105 -20.20 -1.33 0.66
N PRO A 106 -19.54 -0.72 -0.36
CA PRO A 106 -18.47 -1.37 -1.10
C PRO A 106 -17.31 -1.79 -0.20
N ILE A 107 -16.71 -2.95 -0.44
CA ILE A 107 -15.61 -3.46 0.38
C ILE A 107 -14.44 -3.98 -0.45
N ALA A 108 -13.25 -3.98 0.14
CA ALA A 108 -12.06 -4.64 -0.37
C ALA A 108 -12.16 -6.15 -0.12
N TRP A 109 -12.75 -6.88 -1.06
CA TRP A 109 -12.95 -8.33 -0.98
C TRP A 109 -11.64 -9.12 -0.97
N SER A 110 -10.64 -8.65 -1.73
CA SER A 110 -9.30 -9.22 -1.76
C SER A 110 -8.27 -8.10 -1.91
N LEU A 111 -7.05 -8.34 -1.43
CA LEU A 111 -5.92 -7.43 -1.49
C LEU A 111 -4.69 -8.22 -1.95
N ASP A 112 -3.88 -7.63 -2.81
CA ASP A 112 -2.62 -8.21 -3.27
C ASP A 112 -1.54 -7.12 -3.43
N PRO A 113 -0.32 -7.34 -2.92
CA PRO A 113 0.04 -8.37 -1.96
C PRO A 113 -0.58 -8.09 -0.58
N LEU A 114 -0.90 -9.16 0.18
CA LEU A 114 -1.29 -9.03 1.59
C LEU A 114 -0.08 -8.75 2.50
N ARG A 115 1.06 -9.34 2.17
CA ARG A 115 2.30 -9.21 2.94
C ARG A 115 3.47 -9.51 2.04
N SER A 116 4.54 -8.74 2.17
CA SER A 116 5.82 -9.04 1.52
C SER A 116 6.94 -8.97 2.53
N GLU A 117 7.82 -9.96 2.46
CA GLU A 117 8.86 -10.17 3.45
C GLU A 117 10.14 -10.73 2.83
N ARG A 118 11.27 -10.51 3.53
CA ARG A 118 12.55 -11.11 3.17
C ARG A 118 13.08 -11.98 4.32
N PRO A 119 13.57 -13.20 4.02
CA PRO A 119 14.25 -14.02 5.02
C PRO A 119 15.58 -13.37 5.41
N VAL A 120 15.90 -13.37 6.71
CA VAL A 120 17.19 -12.88 7.22
C VAL A 120 17.89 -13.97 8.01
N GLU A 121 19.09 -14.35 7.56
CA GLU A 121 20.05 -15.10 8.36
C GLU A 121 20.76 -14.14 9.34
N GLN A 122 20.66 -14.43 10.64
CA GLN A 122 21.48 -13.77 11.65
C GLN A 122 22.63 -14.69 12.05
N THR A 123 23.86 -14.25 11.79
CA THR A 123 25.06 -14.83 12.40
C THR A 123 25.45 -13.98 13.60
N THR A 124 25.02 -14.36 14.79
CA THR A 124 25.54 -13.77 16.04
C THR A 124 26.91 -14.38 16.33
N THR A 125 27.99 -13.63 16.06
CA THR A 125 29.34 -14.08 16.41
C THR A 125 29.63 -13.72 17.87
N VAL A 126 29.61 -14.71 18.75
CA VAL A 126 30.06 -14.56 20.14
C VAL A 126 31.59 -14.65 20.16
N LYS A 127 32.26 -13.54 20.49
CA LYS A 127 33.69 -13.56 20.81
C LYS A 127 33.86 -13.83 22.30
N ILE A 128 34.24 -15.06 22.64
CA ILE A 128 34.66 -15.43 24.00
C ILE A 128 36.09 -14.92 24.20
N GLY A 129 36.25 -13.84 24.98
CA GLY A 129 37.56 -13.40 25.46
C GLY A 129 37.96 -14.17 26.72
N ALA A 130 39.25 -14.48 26.88
CA ALA A 130 39.82 -15.28 27.97
C ALA A 130 39.68 -14.72 29.41
N LYS A 131 38.81 -13.72 29.64
CA LYS A 131 38.45 -13.19 30.97
C LYS A 131 37.09 -13.66 31.48
N ALA A 132 36.31 -14.43 30.71
CA ALA A 132 34.96 -14.87 31.08
C ALA A 132 34.89 -16.21 31.85
N VAL A 133 35.98 -16.65 32.50
CA VAL A 133 36.02 -17.93 33.25
C VAL A 133 35.73 -17.74 34.76
N LEU A 134 35.46 -16.52 35.23
CA LEU A 134 35.37 -16.26 36.68
C LEU A 134 34.03 -15.74 37.22
N GLU A 135 33.03 -15.46 36.39
CA GLU A 135 31.70 -15.08 36.89
C GLU A 135 30.61 -15.80 36.10
N ALA A 136 29.80 -16.58 36.83
CA ALA A 136 28.72 -17.39 36.30
C ALA A 136 27.69 -16.54 35.56
N GLY A 137 27.61 -16.72 34.24
CA GLY A 137 26.60 -16.10 33.40
C GLY A 137 26.44 -16.88 32.11
N VAL A 138 25.63 -17.94 32.12
CA VAL A 138 25.16 -18.56 30.88
C VAL A 138 24.02 -17.68 30.36
N GLU A 139 24.35 -16.80 29.42
CA GLU A 139 23.35 -16.03 28.70
C GLU A 139 22.82 -16.86 27.52
N VAL A 140 21.49 -17.02 27.48
CA VAL A 140 20.74 -17.87 26.56
C VAL A 140 20.98 -17.46 25.11
N SER A 141 21.16 -18.43 24.21
CA SER A 141 21.11 -18.18 22.76
C SER A 141 19.92 -18.89 22.12
N THR A 142 19.05 -18.11 21.47
CA THR A 142 18.01 -18.61 20.58
C THR A 142 18.46 -18.34 19.16
N THR A 143 18.73 -19.39 18.38
CA THR A 143 18.94 -19.28 16.94
C THR A 143 17.56 -19.28 16.27
N GLY A 144 17.15 -18.16 15.68
CA GLY A 144 15.91 -18.07 14.93
C GLY A 144 16.12 -17.28 13.64
N SER A 145 15.60 -17.78 12.52
CA SER A 145 15.45 -16.98 11.31
C SER A 145 14.40 -15.91 11.60
N ARG A 146 14.79 -14.63 11.58
CA ARG A 146 13.85 -13.53 11.69
C ARG A 146 13.48 -13.07 10.28
N THR A 147 12.18 -12.98 10.02
CA THR A 147 11.67 -12.46 8.75
C THR A 147 11.42 -10.97 8.88
N GLU A 148 11.96 -10.17 7.96
CA GLU A 148 11.70 -8.72 7.92
C GLU A 148 10.55 -8.43 6.96
N VAL A 149 9.42 -8.00 7.51
CA VAL A 149 8.24 -7.57 6.74
C VAL A 149 8.43 -6.12 6.32
N PHE A 150 8.31 -5.85 5.02
CA PHE A 150 8.48 -4.50 4.46
C PHE A 150 7.20 -3.96 3.82
N LEU A 151 6.19 -4.82 3.63
CA LEU A 151 4.86 -4.44 3.16
C LEU A 151 3.82 -5.27 3.89
N THR A 152 2.77 -4.62 4.39
CA THR A 152 1.59 -5.27 4.98
C THR A 152 0.31 -4.57 4.50
N ALA A 153 -0.71 -5.33 4.13
CA ALA A 153 -2.03 -4.83 3.80
C ALA A 153 -3.00 -4.98 4.98
N TYR A 154 -3.89 -4.01 5.15
CA TYR A 154 -4.93 -3.94 6.18
C TYR A 154 -6.28 -3.60 5.56
N GLY A 155 -7.38 -3.84 6.29
CA GLY A 155 -8.74 -3.51 5.85
C GLY A 155 -9.32 -4.50 4.84
N LEU A 156 -8.93 -5.79 4.94
CA LEU A 156 -9.57 -6.86 4.18
C LEU A 156 -11.03 -6.98 4.61
N GLN A 157 -11.94 -7.00 3.63
CA GLN A 157 -13.39 -6.96 3.80
C GLN A 157 -13.95 -5.66 4.41
N GLU A 158 -13.16 -4.59 4.44
CA GLU A 158 -13.61 -3.27 4.89
C GLU A 158 -13.80 -2.32 3.70
N ASP A 159 -14.50 -1.22 3.92
CA ASP A 159 -14.65 -0.12 2.96
C ASP A 159 -13.36 0.71 2.81
N THR A 160 -12.46 0.63 3.80
CA THR A 160 -11.15 1.27 3.79
C THR A 160 -10.05 0.23 3.92
N CYS A 161 -9.16 0.17 2.93
CA CYS A 161 -7.98 -0.69 2.98
C CYS A 161 -6.68 0.13 2.87
N THR A 162 -5.56 -0.42 3.34
CA THR A 162 -4.27 0.28 3.33
C THR A 162 -3.12 -0.68 3.15
N TRP A 163 -2.17 -0.31 2.28
CA TRP A 163 -0.84 -0.90 2.23
C TRP A 163 0.15 -0.04 2.98
N GLU A 164 0.73 -0.58 4.05
CA GLU A 164 1.83 0.01 4.78
C GLU A 164 3.16 -0.51 4.26
N PHE A 165 4.00 0.39 3.78
CA PHE A 165 5.39 0.16 3.43
C PHE A 165 6.26 0.57 4.60
N THR A 166 7.13 -0.34 5.07
CA THR A 166 8.05 -0.07 6.16
C THR A 166 9.48 -0.32 5.71
N ARG A 167 10.33 0.71 5.87
CA ARG A 167 11.76 0.55 5.63
C ARG A 167 12.36 -0.38 6.68
N THR A 168 13.11 -1.38 6.23
CA THR A 168 13.85 -2.28 7.12
C THR A 168 15.35 -2.01 7.03
N ALA A 169 16.17 -2.85 7.66
CA ALA A 169 17.62 -2.74 7.55
C ALA A 169 18.11 -3.09 6.14
N ARG A 170 17.39 -3.98 5.44
CA ARG A 170 17.77 -4.51 4.11
C ARG A 170 16.85 -4.05 2.97
N GLU A 171 15.67 -3.54 3.27
CA GLU A 171 14.73 -3.02 2.27
C GLU A 171 14.50 -1.52 2.42
N GLU A 172 14.80 -0.77 1.36
CA GLU A 172 14.43 0.64 1.25
C GLU A 172 13.08 0.77 0.56
N ILE A 173 12.27 1.76 0.98
CA ILE A 173 11.06 2.13 0.24
C ILE A 173 11.50 2.94 -0.98
N ARG A 174 11.73 2.26 -2.10
CA ARG A 174 12.20 2.82 -3.38
C ARG A 174 11.59 2.05 -4.56
N GLY A 175 11.56 2.68 -5.73
CA GLY A 175 11.14 2.04 -6.98
C GLY A 175 9.61 1.98 -7.10
N GLY A 176 9.13 1.27 -8.11
CA GLY A 176 7.69 1.09 -8.34
C GLY A 176 7.12 -0.05 -7.49
N GLN A 177 5.96 0.20 -6.89
CA GLN A 177 5.18 -0.75 -6.11
C GLN A 177 3.85 -0.95 -6.83
N ARG A 178 3.55 -2.19 -7.21
CA ARG A 178 2.28 -2.59 -7.84
C ARG A 178 1.41 -3.25 -6.79
N LEU A 179 0.15 -2.83 -6.73
CA LEU A 179 -0.83 -3.31 -5.78
C LEU A 179 -2.12 -3.60 -6.55
N ALA A 180 -2.92 -4.52 -6.04
CA ALA A 180 -4.24 -4.80 -6.59
C ALA A 180 -5.24 -5.05 -5.46
N LEU A 181 -6.50 -4.70 -5.70
CA LEU A 181 -7.61 -5.13 -4.86
C LEU A 181 -8.75 -5.65 -5.73
N VAL A 182 -9.51 -6.59 -5.19
CA VAL A 182 -10.84 -6.91 -5.71
C VAL A 182 -11.85 -6.15 -4.86
N ALA A 183 -12.57 -5.22 -5.46
CA ALA A 183 -13.67 -4.53 -4.81
C ALA A 183 -14.96 -5.32 -5.04
N ARG A 184 -15.73 -5.57 -3.97
CA ARG A 184 -17.11 -6.05 -4.06
C ARG A 184 -18.06 -4.87 -3.87
N THR A 185 -18.94 -4.66 -4.83
CA THR A 185 -19.89 -3.54 -4.84
C THR A 185 -21.33 -4.07 -4.92
N PRO A 186 -22.32 -3.37 -4.35
CA PRO A 186 -23.72 -3.77 -4.50
C PRO A 186 -24.16 -3.72 -5.97
N GLY A 187 -24.89 -4.72 -6.45
CA GLY A 187 -25.08 -4.99 -7.88
C GLY A 187 -25.72 -3.86 -8.72
N ARG A 188 -26.43 -2.92 -8.10
CA ARG A 188 -27.03 -1.75 -8.80
C ARG A 188 -26.43 -0.40 -8.38
N ALA A 189 -25.50 -0.40 -7.44
CA ALA A 189 -24.89 0.82 -6.94
C ALA A 189 -23.70 1.22 -7.81
N LEU A 190 -23.60 2.52 -8.11
CA LEU A 190 -22.33 3.09 -8.56
C LEU A 190 -21.44 3.25 -7.32
N ALA A 191 -20.23 2.72 -7.39
CA ALA A 191 -19.23 2.89 -6.34
C ALA A 191 -18.02 3.67 -6.87
N VAL A 192 -17.36 4.34 -5.95
CA VAL A 192 -16.15 5.14 -6.20
C VAL A 192 -15.07 4.71 -5.22
N GLY A 193 -13.83 4.86 -5.65
CA GLY A 193 -12.66 4.73 -4.78
C GLY A 193 -11.86 6.02 -4.76
N GLU A 194 -11.37 6.40 -3.59
CA GLU A 194 -10.41 7.48 -3.39
C GLU A 194 -9.09 6.90 -2.89
N VAL A 195 -7.99 7.31 -3.52
CA VAL A 195 -6.63 6.88 -3.19
C VAL A 195 -5.89 8.02 -2.48
N GLU A 196 -5.45 7.77 -1.26
CA GLU A 196 -4.62 8.67 -0.46
C GLU A 196 -3.23 8.04 -0.26
N LEU A 197 -2.17 8.84 -0.44
CA LEU A 197 -0.82 8.42 -0.10
C LEU A 197 -0.22 9.34 0.98
N ARG A 198 0.30 8.72 2.03
CA ARG A 198 1.09 9.38 3.08
C ARG A 198 2.48 8.78 3.12
N ALA A 199 3.47 9.57 3.48
CA ALA A 199 4.83 9.09 3.60
C ALA A 199 5.61 9.85 4.67
N THR A 200 6.50 9.15 5.34
CA THR A 200 7.42 9.71 6.32
C THR A 200 8.81 9.74 5.71
N LEU A 201 9.39 10.94 5.61
CA LEU A 201 10.71 11.14 5.02
C LEU A 201 11.72 11.50 6.10
N VAL A 202 12.85 10.81 6.12
CA VAL A 202 14.00 11.09 6.98
C VAL A 202 15.03 11.89 6.19
N ARG A 203 15.39 13.07 6.68
CA ARG A 203 16.42 13.93 6.09
C ARG A 203 17.50 14.21 7.14
N ARG A 204 18.78 14.17 6.73
CA ARG A 204 19.93 14.38 7.64
C ARG A 204 19.83 15.64 8.50
N ARG A 205 19.29 16.74 7.98
CA ARG A 205 19.20 18.04 8.68
C ARG A 205 17.86 18.32 9.36
N LEU A 206 16.79 17.62 8.98
CA LEU A 206 15.42 17.93 9.43
C LEU A 206 14.81 16.82 10.30
N GLY A 207 15.52 15.70 10.48
CA GLY A 207 15.01 14.55 11.21
C GLY A 207 13.94 13.82 10.40
N VAL A 208 12.93 13.30 11.10
CA VAL A 208 11.81 12.54 10.53
C VAL A 208 10.60 13.46 10.42
N LEU A 209 10.04 13.58 9.22
CA LEU A 209 8.88 14.44 8.96
C LEU A 209 7.79 13.66 8.20
N PRO A 210 6.53 13.72 8.66
CA PRO A 210 5.40 13.18 7.92
C PRO A 210 4.99 14.11 6.78
N TYR A 211 4.55 13.52 5.68
CA TYR A 211 4.08 14.22 4.49
C TYR A 211 2.78 13.60 4.00
N ARG A 212 1.88 14.47 3.52
CA ARG A 212 0.76 14.08 2.67
C ARG A 212 1.17 14.24 1.21
N VAL A 213 0.80 13.27 0.38
CA VAL A 213 1.03 13.31 -1.06
C VAL A 213 -0.27 13.70 -1.76
N ALA A 214 -0.19 14.64 -2.69
CA ALA A 214 -1.28 15.00 -3.57
C ALA A 214 -0.77 15.06 -5.01
N LEU A 215 -1.65 14.77 -5.99
CA LEU A 215 -1.31 14.93 -7.40
C LEU A 215 -0.92 16.38 -7.70
N ASP A 216 -0.06 16.58 -8.70
CA ASP A 216 0.23 17.91 -9.21
C ASP A 216 -1.04 18.49 -9.84
N GLY A 217 -1.71 19.38 -9.10
CA GLY A 217 -3.07 19.86 -9.39
C GLY A 217 -3.96 19.91 -8.14
N GLY A 218 -3.58 19.18 -7.09
CA GLY A 218 -4.26 19.17 -5.80
C GLY A 218 -5.55 18.33 -5.75
N GLU A 219 -5.97 17.77 -6.89
CA GLU A 219 -7.13 16.90 -6.97
C GLU A 219 -6.86 15.54 -6.31
N PRO A 220 -7.86 14.96 -5.61
CA PRO A 220 -7.75 13.61 -5.08
C PRO A 220 -7.70 12.60 -6.23
N LEU A 221 -6.88 11.56 -6.07
CA LEU A 221 -6.83 10.47 -7.04
C LEU A 221 -8.06 9.58 -6.82
N THR A 222 -9.00 9.60 -7.74
CA THR A 222 -10.25 8.83 -7.65
C THR A 222 -10.43 7.88 -8.83
N PHE A 223 -11.23 6.85 -8.65
CA PHE A 223 -11.64 5.92 -9.70
C PHE A 223 -13.10 5.50 -9.52
N ARG A 224 -13.72 5.04 -10.62
CA ARG A 224 -15.12 4.58 -10.63
C ARG A 224 -15.16 3.06 -10.77
N LEU A 225 -16.03 2.44 -9.99
CA LEU A 225 -16.40 1.04 -10.07
C LEU A 225 -17.74 0.93 -10.79
N SER A 226 -17.73 1.21 -12.10
CA SER A 226 -18.91 1.05 -12.94
C SER A 226 -18.99 -0.39 -13.45
N GLY A 227 -20.21 -0.93 -13.55
CA GLY A 227 -20.44 -2.08 -14.42
C GLY A 227 -20.53 -1.56 -15.85
N GLU A 228 -19.77 -2.13 -16.78
CA GLU A 228 -20.15 -2.00 -18.19
C GLU A 228 -21.56 -2.59 -18.35
N SER A 229 -22.40 -1.83 -19.04
CA SER A 229 -23.81 -2.16 -19.32
C SER A 229 -23.89 -3.04 -20.55
#